data_AF-A0A212CYL8-F1
#
_entry.id   AF-A0A212CYL8-F1
#
_cell.length_a   1.000
_cell.length_b   1.000
_cell.length_c   1.000
_cell.angle_alpha   90.00
_cell.angle_beta   90.00
_cell.angle_gamma   90.00
#
_symmetry.space_group_name_H-M   'P 1'
#
loop_
_entity.id
_entity.type
_entity.pdbx_description
1 polymer ?
#
loop_
_entity_poly.entity_id
_entity_poly.type
_entity_poly.pdbx_seq_one_letter_code
_entity_poly.pdbx_strand_id
1 'polypeptide(L)'
;MILVLLRLTLVALFSRTAVLWSLLVFGESVDTHQRSFDIGIQIGYQRRNKDVLAWVKKRRRTIRREDLISFLCGKVPPPRNSRAPPRLTVVSPNRATSTETSSSVETDLQPFREAIALHGKAV
;
A
#
# COMPACT_ATOMS: atom_id res chain seq x y z
N MET A 1 -30.11 32.36 -48.94
CA MET A 1 -30.64 31.87 -47.65
C MET A 1 -30.44 30.36 -47.47
N ILE A 2 -30.80 29.52 -48.44
CA ILE A 2 -30.69 28.04 -48.36
C ILE A 2 -29.26 27.54 -48.09
N LEU A 3 -28.25 28.06 -48.81
CA LEU A 3 -26.84 27.65 -48.61
C LEU A 3 -26.29 27.99 -47.21
N VAL A 4 -26.76 29.10 -46.62
CA VAL A 4 -26.34 29.54 -45.28
C VAL A 4 -26.93 28.61 -44.21
N LEU A 5 -28.21 28.26 -44.36
CA LEU A 5 -28.86 27.27 -43.50
C LEU A 5 -28.18 25.91 -43.60
N LEU A 6 -27.90 25.43 -44.82
CA LEU A 6 -27.21 24.16 -45.02
C LEU A 6 -25.83 24.15 -44.35
N ARG A 7 -25.04 25.23 -44.47
CA ARG A 7 -23.74 25.33 -43.80
C ARG A 7 -23.87 25.35 -42.28
N LEU A 8 -24.83 26.09 -41.73
CA LEU A 8 -25.07 26.12 -40.29
C LEU A 8 -25.47 24.74 -39.74
N THR A 9 -26.37 24.04 -40.44
CA THR A 9 -26.79 22.69 -40.05
C THR A 9 -25.65 21.69 -40.14
N LEU A 10 -24.81 21.77 -41.18
CA LEU A 10 -23.65 20.89 -41.33
C LEU A 10 -22.63 21.10 -40.19
N VAL A 11 -22.32 22.35 -39.85
CA VAL A 11 -21.42 22.69 -38.75
C VAL A 11 -21.99 22.21 -37.41
N ALA A 12 -23.29 22.46 -37.16
CA ALA A 12 -23.95 21.99 -35.94
C ALA A 12 -23.95 20.47 -35.82
N LEU A 13 -24.17 19.75 -36.94
CA LEU A 13 -24.13 18.30 -36.97
C LEU A 13 -22.72 17.79 -36.64
N PHE A 14 -21.69 18.35 -37.27
CA PHE A 14 -20.29 18.00 -37.03
C PHE A 14 -19.88 18.22 -35.56
N SER A 15 -20.21 19.40 -35.01
CA SER A 15 -19.94 19.71 -33.60
C SER A 15 -20.65 18.74 -32.65
N ARG A 16 -21.91 18.39 -32.94
CA ARG A 16 -22.69 17.47 -32.12
C ARG A 16 -22.13 16.05 -32.17
N THR A 17 -21.74 15.57 -33.34
CA THR A 17 -21.09 14.26 -33.48
C THR A 17 -19.72 14.22 -32.81
N ALA A 18 -18.95 15.30 -32.90
CA ALA A 18 -17.63 15.39 -32.26
C ALA A 18 -17.73 15.28 -30.73
N VAL A 19 -18.68 16.01 -30.11
CA VAL A 19 -18.91 15.95 -28.66
C VAL A 19 -19.35 14.55 -28.22
N LEU A 20 -20.28 13.92 -28.96
CA LEU A 20 -20.73 12.55 -28.65
C LEU A 20 -19.58 11.54 -28.77
N TRP A 21 -18.73 11.69 -29.79
CA TRP A 21 -17.58 10.83 -29.97
C TRP A 21 -16.55 11.00 -28.86
N SER A 22 -16.26 12.25 -28.45
CA SER A 22 -15.38 12.52 -27.30
C SER A 22 -15.89 11.90 -26.00
N LEU A 23 -17.19 12.00 -25.74
CA LEU A 23 -17.81 11.39 -24.56
C LEU A 23 -17.72 9.86 -24.58
N LEU A 24 -17.95 9.24 -25.74
CA LEU A 24 -17.81 7.80 -25.92
C LEU A 24 -16.38 7.33 -25.61
N VAL A 25 -15.38 7.95 -26.26
CA VAL A 25 -13.97 7.59 -26.09
C VAL A 25 -13.50 7.83 -24.65
N PHE A 26 -14.00 8.88 -23.99
CA PHE A 26 -13.71 9.12 -22.58
C PHE A 26 -14.27 8.02 -21.68
N GLY A 27 -15.52 7.59 -21.91
CA GLY A 27 -16.13 6.47 -21.20
C GLY A 27 -15.31 5.18 -21.37
N GLU A 28 -15.02 4.80 -22.62
CA GLU A 28 -14.24 3.58 -22.92
C GLU A 28 -12.84 3.61 -22.31
N SER A 29 -12.21 4.78 -22.24
CA SER A 29 -10.92 4.98 -21.57
C SER A 29 -11.01 4.68 -20.07
N VAL A 30 -12.02 5.24 -19.39
CA VAL A 30 -12.24 5.03 -17.95
C VAL A 30 -12.52 3.57 -17.65
N ASP A 31 -13.39 2.92 -18.44
CA ASP A 31 -13.70 1.49 -18.31
C ASP A 31 -12.46 0.61 -18.50
N THR A 32 -11.64 0.92 -19.50
CA THR A 32 -10.39 0.20 -19.76
C THR A 32 -9.39 0.37 -18.62
N HIS A 33 -9.31 1.58 -18.04
CA HIS A 33 -8.45 1.86 -16.91
C HIS A 33 -8.86 1.06 -15.67
N GLN A 34 -10.16 1.06 -15.36
CA GLN A 34 -10.72 0.30 -14.25
C GLN A 34 -10.47 -1.21 -14.42
N ARG A 35 -10.77 -1.75 -15.61
CA ARG A 35 -10.52 -3.16 -15.91
C ARG A 35 -9.04 -3.54 -15.79
N SER A 36 -8.15 -2.68 -16.26
CA SER A 36 -6.70 -2.91 -16.16
C SER A 36 -6.25 -2.92 -14.70
N PHE A 37 -6.79 -2.03 -13.87
CA PHE A 37 -6.53 -2.01 -12.44
C PHE A 37 -6.99 -3.31 -11.76
N ASP A 38 -8.23 -3.75 -12.01
CA ASP A 38 -8.78 -4.97 -11.43
C ASP A 38 -7.98 -6.23 -11.83
N ILE A 39 -7.56 -6.30 -13.09
CA ILE A 39 -6.66 -7.37 -13.58
C ILE A 39 -5.33 -7.32 -12.83
N GLY A 40 -4.75 -6.13 -12.63
CA GLY A 40 -3.51 -5.95 -11.87
C GLY A 40 -3.63 -6.47 -10.42
N ILE A 41 -4.76 -6.19 -9.75
CA ILE A 41 -5.05 -6.70 -8.42
C ILE A 41 -5.15 -8.24 -8.42
N GLN A 42 -5.87 -8.82 -9.38
CA GLN A 42 -6.02 -10.27 -9.51
C GLN A 42 -4.67 -10.95 -9.77
N ILE A 43 -3.86 -10.43 -10.69
CA ILE A 43 -2.51 -10.95 -10.96
C ILE A 43 -1.65 -10.88 -9.69
N GLY A 44 -1.68 -9.76 -8.98
CA GLY A 44 -0.96 -9.59 -7.72
C GLY A 44 -1.39 -10.58 -6.64
N TYR A 45 -2.69 -10.83 -6.52
CA TYR A 45 -3.26 -11.83 -5.60
C TYR A 45 -2.81 -13.26 -5.98
N GLN A 46 -2.92 -13.62 -7.26
CA GLN A 46 -2.48 -14.93 -7.76
C GLN A 46 -0.98 -15.14 -7.55
N ARG A 47 -0.16 -14.10 -7.78
CA ARG A 47 1.29 -14.17 -7.55
C ARG A 47 1.62 -14.42 -6.08
N ARG A 48 1.04 -13.64 -5.16
CA ARG A 48 1.21 -13.86 -3.71
C ARG A 48 0.75 -15.25 -3.29
N ASN A 49 -0.40 -15.71 -3.77
CA ASN A 49 -0.89 -17.05 -3.44
C ASN A 49 0.04 -18.15 -3.95
N LYS A 50 0.59 -18.00 -5.16
CA LYS A 50 1.59 -18.92 -5.70
C LYS A 50 2.85 -18.95 -4.84
N ASP A 51 3.32 -17.80 -4.39
CA ASP A 51 4.50 -17.68 -3.53
C ASP A 51 4.25 -18.31 -2.14
N VAL A 52 3.06 -18.08 -1.55
CA VAL A 52 2.63 -18.73 -0.31
C VAL A 52 2.60 -20.25 -0.49
N LEU A 53 1.99 -20.75 -1.56
CA LEU A 53 1.92 -22.18 -1.86
C LEU A 53 3.31 -22.80 -2.06
N ALA A 54 4.20 -22.11 -2.77
CA ALA A 54 5.58 -22.56 -2.97
C ALA A 54 6.36 -22.58 -1.65
N TRP A 55 6.18 -21.55 -0.82
CA TRP A 55 6.78 -21.47 0.51
C TRP A 55 6.26 -22.58 1.43
N VAL A 56 4.95 -22.84 1.44
CA VAL A 56 4.34 -23.95 2.17
C VAL A 56 4.91 -25.29 1.72
N LYS A 57 5.03 -25.52 0.41
CA LYS A 57 5.60 -26.76 -0.16
C LYS A 57 7.07 -26.93 0.20
N LYS A 58 7.84 -25.84 0.30
CA LYS A 58 9.25 -25.86 0.71
C LYS A 58 9.41 -26.13 2.22
N ARG A 59 8.46 -25.69 3.04
CA ARG A 59 8.45 -25.92 4.49
C ARG A 59 7.90 -27.32 4.79
N ARG A 60 8.33 -27.96 5.89
CA ARG A 60 7.78 -29.26 6.34
C ARG A 60 6.26 -29.12 6.53
N ARG A 61 5.51 -30.23 6.41
CA ARG A 61 4.02 -30.35 6.37
C ARG A 61 3.22 -29.54 7.41
N THR A 62 3.87 -28.95 8.42
CA THR A 62 3.27 -28.09 9.45
C THR A 62 3.88 -26.69 9.41
N ILE A 63 3.02 -25.68 9.19
CA ILE A 63 3.37 -24.25 9.29
C ILE A 63 2.91 -23.74 10.65
N ARG A 64 3.81 -23.04 11.35
CA ARG A 64 3.47 -22.33 12.59
C ARG A 64 2.91 -20.94 12.30
N ARG A 65 2.09 -20.39 13.19
CA ARG A 65 1.43 -19.08 13.00
C ARG A 65 2.45 -17.95 12.85
N GLU A 66 3.48 -17.93 13.68
CA GLU A 66 4.55 -16.93 13.67
C GLU A 66 5.32 -16.90 12.34
N ASP A 67 5.46 -18.06 11.71
CA ASP A 67 6.17 -18.24 10.46
C ASP A 67 5.39 -17.70 9.27
N LEU A 68 4.08 -17.96 9.24
CA LEU A 68 3.18 -17.42 8.21
C LEU A 68 3.09 -15.89 8.30
N ILE A 69 2.97 -15.36 9.51
CA ILE A 69 2.95 -13.91 9.74
C ILE A 69 4.26 -13.26 9.26
N SER A 70 5.41 -13.86 9.58
CA SER A 70 6.73 -13.35 9.15
C SER A 70 6.85 -13.32 7.61
N PHE A 71 6.40 -14.39 6.94
CA PHE A 71 6.41 -14.49 5.48
C PHE A 71 5.51 -13.42 4.82
N LEU A 72 4.27 -13.26 5.30
CA LEU A 72 3.32 -12.28 4.75
C LEU A 72 3.80 -10.84 4.96
N CYS A 73 4.46 -10.56 6.09
CA CYS A 73 5.01 -9.24 6.37
C CYS A 73 6.33 -8.95 5.63
N GLY A 74 6.85 -9.87 4.81
CA GLY A 74 8.14 -9.70 4.11
C GLY A 74 9.34 -9.59 5.05
N LYS A 75 9.14 -9.82 6.36
CA LYS A 75 10.23 -9.95 7.32
C LYS A 75 10.88 -11.28 7.02
N VAL A 76 11.98 -11.26 6.27
CA VAL A 76 12.88 -12.41 6.20
C VAL A 76 13.18 -12.77 7.65
N PRO A 77 12.68 -13.92 8.16
CA PRO A 77 12.96 -14.28 9.53
C PRO A 77 14.49 -14.33 9.62
N PRO A 78 15.12 -13.61 10.58
CA PRO A 78 16.57 -13.64 10.73
C PRO A 78 16.97 -15.11 10.69
N PRO A 79 17.95 -15.48 9.82
CA PRO A 79 18.25 -16.87 9.54
C PRO A 79 18.46 -17.56 10.88
N ARG A 80 17.50 -18.42 11.27
CA ARG A 80 17.62 -19.24 12.47
C ARG A 80 18.65 -20.29 12.12
N ASN A 81 19.91 -19.87 12.16
CA ASN A 81 21.06 -20.73 12.00
C ASN A 81 20.87 -21.88 12.98
N SER A 82 21.12 -23.09 12.48
CA SER A 82 21.10 -24.33 13.23
C SER A 82 21.63 -24.09 14.63
N ARG A 83 20.75 -24.37 15.60
CA ARG A 83 21.01 -24.55 17.03
C ARG A 83 22.44 -25.02 17.29
N ALA A 84 23.38 -24.09 17.48
CA ALA A 84 24.62 -24.36 18.18
C ALA A 84 24.31 -24.26 19.69
N PRO A 85 24.78 -25.21 20.51
CA PRO A 85 24.44 -25.28 21.93
C PRO A 85 25.03 -24.07 22.69
N PRO A 86 24.38 -23.61 23.78
CA PRO A 86 24.81 -22.43 24.50
C PRO A 86 26.13 -22.73 25.23
N ARG A 87 27.20 -22.03 24.89
CA ARG A 87 28.41 -22.01 25.71
C ARG A 87 28.17 -21.11 26.91
N LEU A 88 28.17 -21.74 28.08
CA LEU A 88 28.20 -21.14 29.41
C LEU A 88 29.45 -20.26 29.57
N THR A 89 29.26 -18.98 29.91
CA THR A 89 30.20 -18.10 30.66
C THR A 89 29.38 -16.86 31.06
N VAL A 90 28.74 -16.82 32.23
CA VAL A 90 29.27 -16.39 33.54
C VAL A 90 29.46 -14.86 33.64
N VAL A 91 28.93 -14.32 34.75
CA VAL A 91 29.07 -12.99 35.39
C VAL A 91 28.05 -11.89 35.04
N SER A 92 27.13 -11.68 35.99
CA SER A 92 26.60 -10.36 36.38
C SER A 92 27.57 -9.75 37.43
N PRO A 93 27.77 -8.42 37.50
CA PRO A 93 27.06 -7.67 38.54
C PRO A 93 26.72 -6.18 38.24
N ASN A 94 25.55 -5.78 38.76
CA ASN A 94 25.21 -4.52 39.48
C ASN A 94 25.33 -3.09 38.86
N ARG A 95 24.14 -2.45 38.77
CA ARG A 95 23.71 -1.10 39.22
C ARG A 95 24.63 0.13 39.03
N ALA A 96 24.16 1.10 38.23
CA ALA A 96 24.30 2.54 38.50
C ALA A 96 23.26 3.39 37.72
N THR A 97 22.80 4.44 38.40
CA THR A 97 21.85 5.49 38.01
C THR A 97 22.45 6.49 37.02
N SER A 98 21.70 6.94 36.00
CA SER A 98 21.80 8.30 35.46
C SER A 98 20.68 8.62 34.46
N THR A 99 19.76 9.45 34.93
CA THR A 99 19.02 10.46 34.16
C THR A 99 19.89 11.07 33.05
N GLU A 100 19.41 11.07 31.81
CA GLU A 100 19.66 12.06 30.74
C GLU A 100 19.32 11.47 29.35
N THR A 101 18.04 11.41 28.99
CA THR A 101 17.66 11.29 27.55
C THR A 101 16.27 11.88 27.27
N SER A 102 15.88 12.93 27.99
CA SER A 102 14.57 13.60 27.83
C SER A 102 14.57 14.73 26.79
N SER A 103 15.42 14.64 25.76
CA SER A 103 15.56 15.71 24.75
C SER A 103 15.13 15.27 23.34
N SER A 104 15.32 13.99 22.98
CA SER A 104 15.03 13.53 21.61
C SER A 104 13.58 13.11 21.39
N VAL A 105 12.85 12.72 22.43
CA VAL A 105 11.49 12.16 22.30
C VAL A 105 10.43 13.26 22.38
N GLU A 106 10.65 14.33 23.17
CA GLU A 106 9.64 15.39 23.33
C GLU A 106 9.38 16.17 22.03
N THR A 107 10.42 16.37 21.21
CA THR A 107 10.33 17.08 19.93
C THR A 107 9.44 16.34 18.91
N ASP A 108 9.40 15.01 18.96
CA ASP A 108 8.58 14.18 18.05
C ASP A 108 7.09 14.18 18.44
N LEU A 109 6.77 14.49 19.70
CA LEU A 109 5.38 14.63 20.16
C LEU A 109 4.79 16.03 19.95
N GLN A 110 5.62 17.02 19.64
CA GLN A 110 5.17 18.41 19.43
C GLN A 110 4.07 18.54 18.36
N PRO A 111 4.13 17.86 17.19
CA PRO A 111 3.08 17.92 16.18
C PRO A 111 1.75 17.33 16.67
N PHE A 112 1.80 16.30 17.53
CA PHE A 112 0.61 15.69 18.10
C PHE A 112 -0.04 16.60 19.16
N ARG A 113 0.78 17.30 19.96
CA ARG A 113 0.29 18.29 20.93
C ARG A 113 -0.43 19.46 20.23
N GLU A 114 0.12 19.96 19.12
CA GLU A 114 -0.51 21.01 18.31
C GLU A 114 -1.84 20.57 17.68
N ALA A 115 -1.91 19.35 17.15
CA ALA A 115 -3.13 18.82 16.54
C ALA A 115 -4.29 18.71 17.56
N ILE A 116 -4.00 18.29 18.79
CA ILE A 116 -4.99 18.21 19.87
C ILE A 116 -5.47 19.62 20.28
N ALA A 117 -4.56 20.59 20.34
CA ALA A 117 -4.89 21.98 20.68
C ALA A 117 -5.78 22.66 19.61
N LEU A 118 -5.57 22.34 18.33
CA LEU A 118 -6.38 22.86 17.22
C LEU A 118 -7.80 22.29 17.19
N HIS A 119 -7.97 21.02 17.55
CA HIS A 119 -9.28 20.36 17.50
C HIS A 119 -10.24 20.79 18.64
N GLY A 120 -9.74 21.49 19.66
CA GLY A 120 -10.53 22.03 20.77
C GLY A 120 -11.09 23.45 20.56
N LYS A 121 -10.88 24.07 19.38
CA LYS A 121 -11.28 25.47 19.07
C LYS A 121 -12.24 25.57 17.89
N ALA A 122 -13.24 24.70 17.87
CA ALA A 122 -14.43 24.85 17.03
C ALA A 122 -15.68 24.54 17.86
N VAL A 123 -15.97 25.42 18.81
CA VAL A 123 -17.33 25.69 19.34
C VAL A 123 -17.44 27.20 19.48
#